data_AF-A0A958TAK1-F1
#
_entry.id   AF-A0A958TAK1-F1
#
_cell.length_a   1.000
_cell.length_b   1.000
_cell.length_c   1.000
_cell.angle_alpha   90.00
_cell.angle_beta   90.00
_cell.angle_gamma   90.00
#
_symmetry.space_group_name_H-M   'P 1'
#
loop_
_entity.id
_entity.type
_entity.pdbx_description
1 polymer ?
#
loop_
_entity_poly.entity_id
_entity_poly.type
_entity_poly.pdbx_seq_one_letter_code
_entity_poly.pdbx_strand_id
1 'polypeptide(L)' 'MSKICISSRKEVHLLVSEFYKKVRKDDLLGPFFNTVITDWEAHIEKLTDFWQSSLFLDRKYT' A
#
# COMPACT_ATOMS: atom_id res chain seq x y z
N MET A 1 13.33 -6.57 15.71
CA MET A 1 12.60 -5.52 14.97
C MET A 1 11.50 -4.99 15.88
N SER A 2 11.43 -3.67 16.09
CA SER A 2 10.34 -3.07 16.87
C SER A 2 9.01 -3.21 16.12
N LYS A 3 7.94 -3.59 16.83
CA LYS A 3 6.60 -3.71 16.24
C LYS A 3 6.06 -2.30 16.02
N ILE A 4 5.88 -1.91 14.76
CA ILE A 4 5.26 -0.63 14.42
C ILE A 4 3.77 -0.72 14.78
N CYS A 5 3.28 0.21 15.60
CA CYS A 5 1.86 0.37 15.85
C CYS A 5 1.26 1.19 14.69
N ILE A 6 0.21 0.69 14.05
CA ILE A 6 -0.47 1.41 12.97
C ILE A 6 -1.66 2.14 13.59
N SER A 7 -1.56 3.46 13.69
CA SER A 7 -2.53 4.33 14.35
C SER A 7 -3.03 5.48 13.45
N SER A 8 -2.47 5.64 12.25
CA SER A 8 -2.79 6.73 11.32
C SER A 8 -2.68 6.34 9.84
N ARG A 9 -3.34 7.11 8.96
CA ARG A 9 -3.19 6.99 7.49
C ARG A 9 -1.73 7.01 7.05
N LYS A 10 -0.93 7.87 7.68
CA LYS A 10 0.48 8.06 7.33
C LYS A 10 1.28 6.77 7.54
N GLU A 11 1.00 6.04 8.62
CA GLU A 11 1.65 4.76 8.90
C GLU A 11 1.16 3.66 7.96
N VAL A 12 -0.12 3.68 7.57
CA VAL A 12 -0.66 2.80 6.52
C VAL A 12 0.04 3.08 5.19
N HIS A 13 0.16 4.35 4.77
CA HIS A 13 0.85 4.73 3.55
C HIS A 13 2.31 4.29 3.56
N LEU A 14 3.02 4.49 4.68
CA LEU A 14 4.40 4.03 4.83
C LEU A 14 4.50 2.51 4.66
N LEU A 15 3.62 1.75 5.32
CA LEU A 15 3.60 0.30 5.19
C LEU A 15 3.34 -0.16 3.75
N VAL A 16 2.32 0.39 3.10
CA VAL A 16 1.91 0.03 1.74
C VAL A 16 3.01 0.41 0.74
N SER A 17 3.58 1.61 0.85
CA SER A 17 4.65 2.06 -0.04
C SER A 17 5.92 1.23 0.11
N GLU A 18 6.34 0.87 1.32
CA GLU A 18 7.50 -0.01 1.55
C GLU A 18 7.26 -1.44 1.04
N PHE A 19 6.04 -1.95 1.18
CA PHE A 19 5.65 -3.23 0.60
C PHE A 19 5.80 -3.21 -0.94
N TYR A 20 5.22 -2.22 -1.61
CA TYR A 20 5.29 -2.14 -3.07
C TYR A 20 6.68 -1.79 -3.60
N LYS A 21 7.52 -1.06 -2.86
CA LYS A 21 8.94 -0.90 -3.21
C LYS A 21 9.67 -2.24 -3.32
N LYS A 22 9.30 -3.22 -2.48
CA LYS A 22 9.84 -4.59 -2.56
C LYS A 22 9.22 -5.37 -3.70
N VAL A 23 7.89 -5.34 -3.84
CA VAL A 23 7.17 -6.02 -4.93
C VAL A 23 7.67 -5.59 -6.31
N ARG A 24 7.94 -4.29 -6.51
CA ARG A 24 8.43 -3.77 -7.79
C ARG A 24 9.80 -4.30 -8.20
N LYS A 25 10.61 -4.72 -7.23
CA LYS A 25 11.97 -5.23 -7.43
C LYS A 25 12.03 -6.76 -7.36
N ASP A 26 10.91 -7.41 -7.06
CA ASP A 26 10.83 -8.86 -6.96
C ASP A 26 10.80 -9.48 -8.36
N ASP A 27 11.65 -10.47 -8.60
CA ASP A 27 11.81 -11.07 -9.94
C ASP A 27 10.57 -11.85 -10.39
N LEU A 28 9.76 -12.36 -9.45
CA LEU A 28 8.55 -13.11 -9.75
C LEU A 28 7.34 -12.19 -9.85
N LEU A 29 7.14 -11.29 -8.89
CA LEU A 29 5.96 -10.44 -8.81
C LEU A 29 6.11 -9.15 -9.62
N GLY A 30 7.31 -8.57 -9.64
CA GLY A 30 7.61 -7.29 -10.27
C GLY A 30 7.12 -7.20 -11.72
N PRO A 31 7.41 -8.18 -12.61
CA PRO A 31 6.94 -8.13 -13.99
C PRO A 31 5.42 -7.96 -14.11
N PHE A 32 4.62 -8.70 -13.35
CA PHE A 32 3.16 -8.61 -13.41
C PHE A 32 2.64 -7.24 -12.97
N PHE A 33 3.10 -6.76 -11.81
CA PHE A 33 2.63 -5.48 -11.28
C PHE A 33 3.14 -4.29 -12.10
N ASN A 34 4.38 -4.32 -12.57
CA ASN A 34 4.95 -3.25 -13.39
C ASN A 34 4.29 -3.15 -14.78
N THR A 35 3.74 -4.24 -15.32
CA THR A 35 2.97 -4.21 -16.57
C THR A 35 1.55 -3.67 -16.37
N VAL A 36 0.91 -3.98 -15.25
CA VAL A 36 -0.51 -3.62 -15.02
C VAL A 36 -0.65 -2.22 -14.43
N ILE A 37 0.25 -1.82 -13.52
CA ILE A 37 0.16 -0.52 -12.82
C ILE A 37 0.95 0.52 -13.61
N THR A 38 0.21 1.41 -14.28
CA THR A 38 0.77 2.53 -15.04
C THR A 38 1.00 3.77 -14.17
N ASP A 39 0.13 4.00 -13.19
CA ASP A 39 0.24 5.09 -12.22
C ASP A 39 0.44 4.51 -10.81
N TRP A 40 1.70 4.49 -10.40
CA TRP A 40 2.11 3.95 -9.11
C TRP A 40 1.69 4.83 -7.94
N GLU A 41 1.67 6.15 -8.11
CA GLU A 41 1.30 7.07 -7.04
C GLU A 41 -0.19 6.90 -6.71
N ALA A 42 -1.05 6.95 -7.74
CA ALA A 42 -2.48 6.75 -7.58
C ALA A 42 -2.82 5.36 -7.03
N HIS A 43 -2.11 4.31 -7.47
CA HIS A 43 -2.31 2.95 -6.97
C HIS A 43 -2.02 2.82 -5.47
N ILE A 44 -0.92 3.43 -5.00
CA ILE A 44 -0.53 3.41 -3.59
C ILE A 44 -1.49 4.23 -2.73
N GLU A 45 -1.96 5.39 -3.21
CA GLU A 45 -2.97 6.17 -2.49
C GLU A 45 -4.28 5.40 -2.33
N LYS A 46 -4.77 4.77 -3.41
CA LYS A 46 -5.99 3.95 -3.37
C LYS A 46 -5.88 2.79 -2.37
N LEU A 47 -4.75 2.09 -2.34
CA LEU A 47 -4.53 0.99 -1.39
C LEU A 47 -4.32 1.48 0.04
N THR A 48 -3.75 2.67 0.22
CA THR A 48 -3.67 3.32 1.52
C THR A 48 -5.07 3.57 2.07
N ASP A 49 -5.99 4.10 1.26
CA ASP A 49 -7.37 4.36 1.68
C ASP A 49 -8.17 3.08 1.95
N PHE A 50 -7.96 2.04 1.13
CA PHE A 50 -8.55 0.71 1.35
C PHE A 50 -8.13 0.13 2.71
N TRP A 51 -6.82 0.11 3.00
CA TRP A 51 -6.30 -0.46 4.24
C TRP A 51 -6.62 0.39 5.45
N GLN A 52 -6.60 1.72 5.34
CA GLN A 52 -7.05 2.61 6.40
C GLN A 52 -8.52 2.33 6.75
N SER A 53 -9.39 2.26 5.75
CA SER A 53 -10.82 1.97 5.95
C SER A 53 -11.03 0.62 6.63
N SER A 54 -10.25 -0.39 6.22
CA SER A 54 -10.30 -1.74 6.79
C SER A 54 -9.79 -1.82 8.23
N LEU A 55 -8.71 -1.11 8.55
CA LEU A 55 -8.07 -1.14 9.87
C LEU A 55 -8.83 -0.32 10.91
N PHE A 56 -9.42 0.81 10.52
CA PHE A 56 -10.09 1.73 11.44
C PHE A 56 -11.62 1.64 11.36
N LEU A 57 -12.17 0.68 10.59
CA LEU A 57 -13.61 0.52 10.35
C LEU A 57 -14.28 1.82 9.84
N ASP A 58 -13.51 2.64 9.12
CA ASP A 58 -13.96 3.92 8.57
C ASP A 58 -14.50 3.69 7.16
N ARG A 59 -15.70 4.18 6.85
CA ARG A 59 -16.33 3.99 5.52
C ARG A 59 -15.82 5.03 4.52
N LYS A 60 -14.51 5.11 4.31
CA LYS A 60 -13.88 6.07 3.36
C LYS A 60 -13.61 5.52 1.97
N TYR A 61 -13.77 4.22 1.76
CA TYR A 61 -13.64 3.60 0.44
C TYR A 61 -15.00 3.60 -0.28
N THR A 62 -15.17 4.47 -1.28
CA THR A 62 -16.35 4.50 -2.18
C THR A 62 -15.87 4.75 -3.60
#